data_AF-A0A7L3MGS2-F1
#
_entry.id   AF-A0A7L3MGS2-F1
#
_cell.length_a   1.000
_cell.length_b   1.000
_cell.length_c   1.000
_cell.angle_alpha   90.00
_cell.angle_beta   90.00
_cell.angle_gamma   90.00
#
_symmetry.space_group_name_H-M   'P 1'
#
loop_
_entity.id
_entity.type
_entity.pdbx_description
1 polymer ?
#
loop_
_entity_poly.entity_id
_entity_poly.type
_entity_poly.pdbx_seq_one_letter_code
_entity_poly.pdbx_strand_id
1 'polypeptide(L)'
;EILSGVVVVSSKDTVQHQGISLTMEGSVNLQLSAKNVGVFEAFCNTAKPIQIINSTIEMVKPGKLPSGKTEIPFEFPLQMKGNKVLYETYHGVFVNIQYTLRCDMRRSLLAKDLTKTCEFIVHSLSQKGKLVPSPVDFTITPETLQNVKERASLPKFLIRGHLNSTSCVITQPLTGELVVESAEAAVKSIELQLVRVETCG
;
A
#
# COMPACT_ATOMS: atom_id res chain seq x y z
N GLU A 1 -1.39 -16.50 11.72
CA GLU A 1 -1.19 -17.05 10.37
C GLU A 1 0.27 -17.48 10.23
N ILE A 2 0.56 -18.49 9.41
CA ILE A 2 1.91 -19.02 9.21
C ILE A 2 2.25 -18.86 7.74
N LEU A 3 3.41 -18.28 7.45
CA LEU A 3 3.95 -18.16 6.09
C LEU A 3 4.88 -19.35 5.83
N SER A 4 4.49 -20.23 4.92
CA SER A 4 5.25 -21.43 4.58
C SER A 4 5.73 -21.40 3.14
N GLY A 5 6.87 -22.01 2.87
CA GLY A 5 7.40 -22.09 1.51
C GLY A 5 8.71 -22.88 1.44
N VAL A 6 9.43 -22.70 0.33
CA VAL A 6 10.71 -23.37 0.09
C VAL A 6 11.72 -22.35 -0.40
N VAL A 7 12.89 -22.32 0.25
CA VAL A 7 14.07 -21.64 -0.26
C VAL A 7 14.82 -22.60 -1.17
N VAL A 8 15.02 -22.20 -2.41
CA VAL A 8 15.71 -23.00 -3.43
C VAL A 8 17.10 -22.42 -3.67
N VAL A 9 18.13 -23.23 -3.39
CA VAL A 9 19.51 -22.93 -3.73
C VAL A 9 19.90 -23.78 -4.93
N SER A 10 20.31 -23.15 -6.02
CA SER A 10 20.82 -23.83 -7.21
C SER A 10 22.29 -23.48 -7.43
N SER A 11 23.15 -24.48 -7.53
CA SER A 11 24.58 -24.32 -7.78
C SER A 11 25.11 -25.39 -8.73
N LYS A 12 26.15 -25.06 -9.50
CA LYS A 12 26.87 -26.06 -10.31
C LYS A 12 27.82 -26.91 -9.48
N ASP A 13 28.35 -26.33 -8.40
CA ASP A 13 29.34 -26.95 -7.51
C ASP A 13 28.83 -26.98 -6.06
N THR A 14 29.49 -27.75 -5.21
CA THR A 14 29.25 -27.76 -3.77
C THR A 14 29.52 -26.38 -3.17
N VAL A 15 28.56 -25.83 -2.41
CA VAL A 15 28.64 -24.49 -1.82
C VAL A 15 28.90 -24.59 -0.32
N GLN A 16 30.03 -24.06 0.14
CA GLN A 16 30.28 -23.87 1.57
C GLN A 16 29.65 -22.56 2.05
N HIS A 17 28.93 -22.62 3.17
CA HIS A 17 28.24 -21.47 3.76
C HIS A 17 28.39 -21.45 5.29
N GLN A 18 28.27 -20.27 5.88
CA GLN A 18 28.31 -19.99 7.32
C GLN A 18 26.90 -19.81 7.90
N GLY A 19 25.95 -20.53 7.31
CA GLY A 19 24.54 -20.50 7.68
C GLY A 19 23.65 -19.80 6.65
N ILE A 20 22.37 -20.13 6.71
CA ILE A 20 21.31 -19.57 5.89
C ILE A 20 20.20 -19.12 6.83
N SER A 21 19.83 -17.85 6.75
CA SER A 21 18.79 -17.24 7.57
C SER A 21 17.67 -16.69 6.71
N LEU A 22 16.45 -16.74 7.23
CA LEU A 22 15.29 -16.09 6.65
C LEU A 22 14.82 -14.99 7.61
N THR A 23 14.70 -13.77 7.09
CA THR A 23 14.22 -12.61 7.84
C THR A 23 12.89 -12.19 7.26
N MET A 24 11.89 -12.01 8.11
CA MET A 24 10.61 -11.42 7.76
C MET A 24 10.53 -10.00 8.31
N GLU A 25 10.30 -9.05 7.42
CA GLU A 25 10.28 -7.63 7.73
C GLU A 25 8.95 -7.02 7.28
N GLY A 26 8.36 -6.19 8.11
CA GLY A 26 7.14 -5.45 7.81
C GLY A 26 7.28 -4.03 8.32
N SER A 27 7.04 -3.03 7.48
CA SER A 27 7.23 -1.62 7.86
C SER A 27 6.17 -0.70 7.26
N VAL A 28 5.87 0.37 7.99
CA VAL A 28 5.11 1.53 7.51
C VAL A 28 6.08 2.71 7.41
N ASN A 29 6.26 3.19 6.19
CA ASN A 29 7.08 4.34 5.85
C ASN A 29 6.18 5.53 5.54
N LEU A 30 6.45 6.66 6.18
CA LEU A 30 5.72 7.91 5.97
C LEU A 30 6.67 8.98 5.47
N GLN A 31 6.32 9.60 4.35
CA GLN A 31 7.01 10.76 3.79
C GLN A 31 6.08 11.98 3.94
N LEU A 32 6.57 13.03 4.58
CA LEU A 32 5.80 14.25 4.80
C LEU A 32 5.75 15.07 3.50
N SER A 33 4.57 15.61 3.18
CA SER A 33 4.39 16.47 2.01
C SER A 33 4.96 17.86 2.29
N ALA A 34 5.90 18.31 1.44
CA ALA A 34 6.52 19.64 1.54
C ALA A 34 5.56 20.83 1.34
N LYS A 35 4.28 20.61 1.03
CA LYS A 35 3.31 21.69 0.76
C LYS A 35 2.89 22.49 2.01
N ASN A 36 3.08 21.93 3.21
CA ASN A 36 2.64 22.55 4.48
C ASN A 36 3.76 22.72 5.52
N VAL A 37 5.04 22.55 5.15
CA VAL A 37 6.17 22.53 6.09
C VAL A 37 7.16 23.65 5.72
N GLY A 38 7.60 24.42 6.70
CA GLY A 38 8.52 25.55 6.47
C GLY A 38 9.87 25.08 5.92
N VAL A 39 10.58 25.97 5.22
CA VAL A 39 11.86 25.70 4.51
C VAL A 39 12.93 25.04 5.40
N PHE A 40 12.85 25.19 6.73
CA PHE A 40 13.76 24.58 7.70
C PHE A 40 13.39 23.16 8.17
N GLU A 41 12.13 22.75 8.06
CA GLU A 41 11.66 21.39 8.45
C GLU A 41 11.79 20.38 7.30
N ALA A 42 11.96 20.86 6.07
CA ALA A 42 12.18 20.06 4.86
C ALA A 42 13.46 19.18 4.89
N PHE A 43 14.34 19.38 5.87
CA PHE A 43 15.57 18.59 6.02
C PHE A 43 15.41 17.32 6.88
N CYS A 44 14.24 17.13 7.52
CA CYS A 44 13.89 15.95 8.33
C CYS A 44 12.73 15.13 7.71
N ASN A 45 12.63 15.10 6.38
CA ASN A 45 11.41 14.71 5.64
C ASN A 45 11.00 13.22 5.65
N THR A 46 11.61 12.38 6.48
CA THR A 46 11.19 10.98 6.62
C THR A 46 10.98 10.66 8.10
N ALA A 47 9.72 10.44 8.50
CA ALA A 47 9.45 9.88 9.81
C ALA A 47 10.13 8.50 9.91
N LYS A 48 10.69 8.17 11.08
CA LYS A 48 11.34 6.86 11.26
C LYS A 48 10.34 5.75 10.89
N PRO A 49 10.74 4.78 10.03
CA PRO A 49 9.87 3.68 9.66
C PRO A 49 9.29 2.98 10.88
N ILE A 50 7.97 2.80 10.89
CA ILE A 50 7.30 2.07 11.95
C ILE A 50 7.42 0.59 11.61
N GLN A 51 8.31 -0.10 12.33
CA GLN A 51 8.53 -1.52 12.15
C GLN A 51 7.38 -2.33 12.78
N ILE A 52 6.62 -3.03 11.95
CA ILE A 52 5.47 -3.88 12.32
C ILE A 52 5.94 -5.31 12.60
N ILE A 53 6.81 -5.84 11.75
CA ILE A 53 7.40 -7.17 11.87
C ILE A 53 8.91 -7.04 11.72
N ASN A 54 9.63 -7.73 12.59
CA ASN A 54 11.05 -8.02 12.40
C ASN A 54 11.37 -9.30 13.14
N SER A 55 11.50 -10.38 12.39
CA SER A 55 11.84 -11.67 12.94
C SER A 55 12.82 -12.35 12.00
N THR A 56 13.73 -13.14 12.56
CA THR A 56 14.73 -13.88 11.81
C THR A 56 14.79 -15.29 12.35
N ILE A 57 14.81 -16.27 11.44
CA ILE A 57 15.03 -17.67 11.78
C ILE A 57 16.30 -18.17 11.09
N GLU A 58 17.09 -18.97 11.80
CA GLU A 58 18.15 -19.76 11.20
C GLU A 58 17.50 -20.98 10.53
N MET A 59 17.61 -21.08 9.21
CA MET A 59 17.07 -22.22 8.46
C MET A 59 18.10 -23.36 8.38
N VAL A 60 19.37 -23.01 8.18
CA VAL A 60 20.46 -23.99 8.05
C VAL A 60 21.69 -23.46 8.77
N LYS A 61 22.29 -24.30 9.61
CA LYS A 61 23.57 -24.05 10.29
C LYS A 61 24.74 -23.99 9.29
N PRO A 62 25.93 -23.49 9.69
CA PRO A 62 27.13 -23.56 8.86
C PRO A 62 27.40 -24.98 8.31
N GLY A 63 27.75 -25.07 7.03
CA GLY A 63 27.85 -26.36 6.36
C GLY A 63 28.20 -26.27 4.87
N LYS A 64 27.87 -27.34 4.16
CA LYS A 64 28.04 -27.46 2.71
C LYS A 64 26.72 -27.91 2.08
N LEU A 65 26.32 -27.25 1.01
CA LEU A 65 25.23 -27.69 0.14
C LEU A 65 25.78 -28.42 -1.09
N PRO A 66 25.17 -29.53 -1.52
CA PRO A 66 25.61 -30.26 -2.72
C PRO A 66 25.44 -29.44 -3.99
N SER A 67 26.12 -29.84 -5.06
CA SER A 67 25.82 -29.36 -6.41
C SER A 67 24.40 -29.74 -6.83
N GLY A 68 23.83 -28.97 -7.76
CA GLY A 68 22.45 -29.11 -8.20
C GLY A 68 21.51 -28.21 -7.41
N LYS A 69 20.30 -28.73 -7.15
CA LYS A 69 19.20 -28.01 -6.50
C LYS A 69 19.02 -28.52 -5.07
N THR A 70 19.13 -27.63 -4.10
CA THR A 70 18.76 -27.89 -2.69
C THR A 70 17.49 -27.13 -2.37
N GLU A 71 16.52 -27.81 -1.76
CA GLU A 71 15.26 -27.24 -1.30
C GLU A 71 15.22 -27.25 0.23
N ILE A 72 14.99 -26.08 0.82
CA ILE A 72 14.95 -25.88 2.27
C ILE A 72 13.54 -25.39 2.61
N PRO A 73 12.66 -26.25 3.12
CA PRO A 73 11.32 -25.83 3.53
C PRO A 73 11.40 -24.93 4.76
N PHE A 74 10.47 -23.99 4.86
CA PHE A 74 10.35 -23.13 6.03
C PHE A 74 8.89 -22.95 6.42
N GLU A 75 8.70 -22.72 7.72
CA GLU A 75 7.47 -22.19 8.30
C GLU A 75 7.84 -20.99 9.16
N PHE A 76 7.23 -19.84 8.88
CA PHE A 76 7.53 -18.58 9.53
C PHE A 76 6.25 -18.02 10.15
N PRO A 77 6.10 -18.04 11.48
CA PRO A 77 4.91 -17.50 12.12
C PRO A 77 4.85 -15.98 11.95
N LEU A 78 3.71 -15.47 11.49
CA LEU A 78 3.47 -14.04 11.32
C LEU A 78 3.30 -13.38 12.70
N GLN A 79 4.41 -12.95 13.29
CA GLN A 79 4.47 -12.35 14.62
C GLN A 79 4.71 -10.84 14.54
N MET A 80 3.72 -10.06 15.01
CA MET A 80 3.85 -8.61 15.11
C MET A 80 4.72 -8.22 16.31
N LYS A 81 5.42 -7.09 16.18
CA LYS A 81 6.25 -6.53 17.25
C LYS A 81 5.35 -5.89 18.31
N GLY A 82 5.35 -6.45 19.52
CA GLY A 82 4.57 -5.94 20.64
C GLY A 82 3.07 -5.94 20.34
N ASN A 83 2.46 -4.76 20.47
CA ASN A 83 1.03 -4.50 20.33
C ASN A 83 0.68 -3.85 18.97
N LYS A 84 1.54 -4.02 17.96
CA LYS A 84 1.24 -3.60 16.58
C LYS A 84 0.26 -4.58 15.91
N VAL A 85 -0.47 -4.06 14.92
CA VAL A 85 -1.36 -4.83 14.05
C VAL A 85 -0.81 -4.82 12.62
N LEU A 86 -1.30 -5.75 11.80
CA LEU A 86 -1.01 -5.76 10.37
C LEU A 86 -1.92 -4.78 9.66
N TYR A 87 -1.33 -4.08 8.70
CA TYR A 87 -2.02 -3.21 7.75
C TYR A 87 -1.98 -3.83 6.37
N GLU A 88 -2.97 -3.52 5.55
CA GLU A 88 -2.95 -3.83 4.13
C GLU A 88 -1.69 -3.28 3.47
N THR A 89 -1.05 -4.09 2.62
CA THR A 89 0.07 -3.63 1.81
C THR A 89 -0.40 -2.48 0.94
N TYR A 90 0.35 -1.38 0.96
CA TYR A 90 -0.01 -0.15 0.25
C TYR A 90 1.24 0.52 -0.29
N HIS A 91 1.21 0.84 -1.59
CA HIS A 91 2.30 1.55 -2.25
C HIS A 91 1.79 2.90 -2.75
N GLY A 92 1.86 3.89 -1.86
CA GLY A 92 1.51 5.27 -2.12
C GLY A 92 2.73 6.15 -2.41
N VAL A 93 2.46 7.45 -2.46
CA VAL A 93 3.50 8.48 -2.66
C VAL A 93 4.11 8.89 -1.31
N PHE A 94 3.25 9.12 -0.32
CA PHE A 94 3.54 9.56 1.04
C PHE A 94 3.42 8.44 2.07
N VAL A 95 2.65 7.38 1.81
CA VAL A 95 2.52 6.18 2.65
C VAL A 95 3.03 4.97 1.88
N ASN A 96 3.93 4.20 2.47
CA ASN A 96 4.32 2.89 1.95
C ASN A 96 4.29 1.85 3.07
N ILE A 97 3.44 0.83 2.92
CA ILE A 97 3.30 -0.31 3.81
C ILE A 97 3.76 -1.54 3.03
N GLN A 98 4.84 -2.16 3.48
CA GLN A 98 5.51 -3.24 2.75
C GLN A 98 5.91 -4.36 3.70
N TYR A 99 5.77 -5.61 3.22
CA TYR A 99 6.19 -6.81 3.91
C TYR A 99 7.07 -7.67 3.01
N THR A 100 8.22 -8.11 3.53
CA THR A 100 9.20 -8.88 2.74
C THR A 100 9.73 -10.07 3.51
N LEU A 101 10.10 -11.10 2.76
CA LEU A 101 10.98 -12.17 3.19
C LEU A 101 12.34 -11.99 2.54
N ARG A 102 13.40 -11.98 3.35
CA ARG A 102 14.79 -11.88 2.91
C ARG A 102 15.55 -13.11 3.35
N CYS A 103 15.99 -13.91 2.38
CA CYS A 103 16.89 -15.03 2.61
C CYS A 103 18.33 -14.55 2.44
N ASP A 104 19.15 -14.75 3.46
CA ASP A 104 20.59 -14.45 3.44
C ASP A 104 21.38 -15.75 3.60
N MET A 105 22.35 -15.97 2.72
CA MET A 105 23.34 -17.04 2.82
C MET A 105 24.71 -16.41 2.98
N ARG A 106 25.29 -16.58 4.17
CA ARG A 106 26.67 -16.17 4.44
C ARG A 106 27.63 -17.15 3.81
N ARG A 107 28.57 -16.70 2.97
CA ARG A 107 29.56 -17.57 2.33
C ARG A 107 30.91 -17.46 3.05
N SER A 108 31.90 -18.21 2.58
CA SER A 108 33.27 -18.15 3.11
C SER A 108 33.92 -16.79 2.83
N LEU A 109 34.96 -16.43 3.59
CA LEU A 109 35.55 -15.07 3.67
C LEU A 109 35.90 -14.39 2.33
N LEU A 110 36.16 -15.15 1.27
CA LEU A 110 36.51 -14.62 -0.06
C LEU A 110 35.31 -14.51 -1.01
N ALA A 111 34.17 -15.11 -0.65
CA ALA A 111 32.98 -15.19 -1.49
C ALA A 111 31.91 -14.22 -0.97
N LYS A 112 31.39 -13.36 -1.86
CA LYS A 112 30.31 -12.39 -1.54
C LYS A 112 29.05 -13.10 -1.00
N ASP A 113 28.47 -12.69 0.12
CA ASP A 113 27.20 -13.27 0.59
C ASP A 113 26.08 -13.18 -0.47
N LEU A 114 25.15 -14.14 -0.43
CA LEU A 114 24.00 -14.15 -1.31
C LEU A 114 22.77 -13.70 -0.52
N THR A 115 22.01 -12.79 -1.11
CA THR A 115 20.75 -12.31 -0.55
C THR A 115 19.67 -12.38 -1.62
N LYS A 116 18.49 -12.86 -1.24
CA LYS A 116 17.28 -12.82 -2.07
C LYS A 116 16.12 -12.30 -1.24
N THR A 117 15.48 -11.25 -1.72
CA THR A 117 14.27 -10.69 -1.11
C THR A 117 13.08 -10.93 -2.01
N CYS A 118 11.94 -11.27 -1.43
CA CYS A 118 10.63 -11.25 -2.06
C CYS A 118 9.63 -10.50 -1.19
N GLU A 119 8.70 -9.82 -1.84
CA GLU A 119 7.57 -9.18 -1.17
C GLU A 119 6.40 -10.15 -1.09
N PHE A 120 5.61 -10.05 -0.02
CA PHE A 120 4.31 -10.69 0.08
C PHE A 120 3.24 -9.64 0.41
N ILE A 121 2.03 -9.88 -0.08
CA ILE A 121 0.92 -8.93 0.03
C ILE A 121 0.04 -9.34 1.20
N VAL A 122 -0.14 -8.43 2.15
CA VAL A 122 -1.14 -8.53 3.20
C VAL A 122 -2.38 -7.81 2.70
N HIS A 123 -3.49 -8.52 2.60
CA HIS A 123 -4.78 -7.93 2.23
C HIS A 123 -5.72 -7.98 3.44
N SER A 124 -6.42 -6.89 3.72
CA SER A 124 -7.45 -6.92 4.76
C SER A 124 -8.62 -7.75 4.25
N LEU A 125 -9.13 -8.64 5.08
CA LEU A 125 -10.43 -9.25 4.79
C LEU A 125 -11.48 -8.15 4.68
N SER A 126 -12.48 -8.37 3.82
CA SER A 126 -13.63 -7.48 3.70
C SER A 126 -14.15 -7.15 5.09
N GLN A 127 -14.27 -5.85 5.39
CA GLN A 127 -14.78 -5.40 6.69
C GLN A 127 -16.11 -6.10 6.93
N LYS A 128 -16.17 -6.95 7.97
CA LYS A 128 -17.37 -7.71 8.32
C LYS A 128 -18.40 -6.72 8.87
N GLY A 129 -19.18 -6.13 7.97
CA GLY A 129 -20.28 -5.25 8.25
C GLY A 129 -21.15 -5.15 7.01
N LYS A 130 -22.47 -5.16 7.17
CA LYS A 130 -23.32 -4.71 6.06
C LYS A 130 -22.95 -3.26 5.83
N LEU A 131 -22.40 -2.94 4.66
CA LEU A 131 -22.31 -1.55 4.23
C LEU A 131 -23.74 -1.04 4.20
N VAL A 132 -24.07 -0.16 5.14
CA VAL A 132 -25.36 0.50 5.17
C VAL A 132 -25.29 1.54 4.07
N PRO A 133 -26.16 1.46 3.04
CA PRO A 133 -26.19 2.48 2.01
C PRO A 133 -26.33 3.86 2.65
N SER A 134 -25.52 4.80 2.21
CA SER A 134 -25.57 6.20 2.65
C SER A 134 -25.89 7.09 1.47
N PRO A 135 -27.15 7.10 0.98
CA PRO A 135 -27.52 7.87 -0.18
C PRO A 135 -27.31 9.36 0.07
N VAL A 136 -26.93 10.09 -0.97
CA VAL A 136 -26.71 11.53 -0.88
C VAL A 136 -27.26 12.24 -2.10
N ASP A 137 -28.10 13.23 -1.85
CA ASP A 137 -28.51 14.20 -2.85
C ASP A 137 -27.50 15.34 -2.90
N PHE A 138 -27.20 15.82 -4.10
CA PHE A 138 -26.31 16.94 -4.30
C PHE A 138 -26.89 17.95 -5.29
N THR A 139 -26.48 19.20 -5.15
CA THR A 139 -26.87 20.30 -6.02
C THR A 139 -25.63 21.10 -6.42
N ILE A 140 -25.43 21.26 -7.72
CA ILE A 140 -24.33 22.01 -8.30
C ILE A 140 -24.88 23.28 -8.93
N THR A 141 -24.45 24.42 -8.41
CA THR A 141 -24.71 25.77 -8.92
C THR A 141 -23.38 26.53 -8.98
N PRO A 142 -23.30 27.69 -9.66
CA PRO A 142 -22.10 28.53 -9.61
C PRO A 142 -21.60 28.82 -8.18
N GLU A 143 -22.50 28.93 -7.21
CA GLU A 143 -22.20 29.21 -5.80
C GLU A 143 -21.67 27.99 -5.04
N THR A 144 -21.95 26.76 -5.47
CA THR A 144 -21.47 25.55 -4.79
C THR A 144 -20.17 24.99 -5.36
N LEU A 145 -19.72 25.47 -6.53
CA LEU A 145 -18.44 25.06 -7.12
C LEU A 145 -17.24 25.40 -6.24
N GLN A 146 -16.29 24.48 -6.11
CA GLN A 146 -15.02 24.72 -5.43
C GLN A 146 -13.91 25.07 -6.43
N ASN A 147 -12.86 25.77 -5.98
CA ASN A 147 -11.67 26.10 -6.79
C ASN A 147 -11.91 26.97 -8.05
N VAL A 148 -12.96 27.79 -8.05
CA VAL A 148 -13.25 28.75 -9.13
C VAL A 148 -12.76 30.15 -8.75
N LYS A 149 -11.96 30.78 -9.63
CA LYS A 149 -11.40 32.13 -9.41
C LYS A 149 -12.41 33.26 -9.63
N GLU A 150 -13.24 33.16 -10.66
CA GLU A 150 -14.22 34.21 -11.03
C GLU A 150 -15.63 33.63 -11.08
N ARG A 151 -16.25 33.43 -9.91
CA ARG A 151 -17.61 32.84 -9.86
C ARG A 151 -18.68 33.73 -10.49
N ALA A 152 -18.51 35.04 -10.40
CA ALA A 152 -19.48 36.02 -10.90
C ALA A 152 -19.61 36.06 -12.44
N SER A 153 -18.62 35.51 -13.17
CA SER A 153 -18.65 35.43 -14.63
C SER A 153 -19.21 34.10 -15.16
N LEU A 154 -19.55 33.16 -14.28
CA LEU A 154 -20.13 31.89 -14.68
C LEU A 154 -21.58 32.07 -15.15
N PRO A 155 -21.99 31.41 -16.25
CA PRO A 155 -23.40 31.36 -16.63
C PRO A 155 -24.20 30.65 -15.53
N LYS A 156 -25.48 31.00 -15.36
CA LYS A 156 -26.32 30.31 -14.38
C LYS A 156 -26.63 28.90 -14.87
N PHE A 157 -26.58 27.96 -13.94
CA PHE A 157 -27.01 26.59 -14.17
C PHE A 157 -27.45 25.97 -12.85
N LEU A 158 -28.26 24.92 -12.95
CA LEU A 158 -28.73 24.12 -11.84
C LEU A 158 -28.65 22.65 -12.26
N ILE A 159 -27.79 21.91 -11.58
CA ILE A 159 -27.64 20.48 -11.75
C ILE A 159 -27.97 19.83 -10.42
N ARG A 160 -28.85 18.83 -10.43
CA ARG A 160 -29.14 18.00 -9.27
C ARG A 160 -28.71 16.58 -9.54
N GLY A 161 -28.42 15.84 -8.48
CA GLY A 161 -28.17 14.43 -8.62
C GLY A 161 -28.25 13.70 -7.29
N HIS A 162 -28.17 12.40 -7.41
CA HIS A 162 -28.29 11.45 -6.33
C HIS A 162 -27.21 10.40 -6.48
N LEU A 163 -26.49 10.10 -5.41
CA LEU A 163 -25.64 8.92 -5.33
C LEU A 163 -26.28 7.93 -4.37
N ASN A 164 -26.39 6.66 -4.79
CA ASN A 164 -27.04 5.63 -3.98
C ASN A 164 -26.27 5.33 -2.68
N SER A 165 -24.96 5.62 -2.64
CA SER A 165 -24.15 5.47 -1.44
C SER A 165 -22.87 6.33 -1.50
N THR A 166 -22.46 6.88 -0.36
CA THR A 166 -21.12 7.48 -0.17
C THR A 166 -20.09 6.47 0.35
N SER A 167 -20.53 5.27 0.73
CA SER A 167 -19.65 4.14 1.11
C SER A 167 -19.86 3.00 0.12
N CYS A 168 -18.83 2.69 -0.67
CA CYS A 168 -18.93 1.77 -1.81
C CYS A 168 -17.92 0.62 -1.71
N VAL A 169 -18.30 -0.56 -2.21
CA VAL A 169 -17.36 -1.68 -2.43
C VAL A 169 -16.59 -1.41 -3.73
N ILE A 170 -15.26 -1.47 -3.69
CA ILE A 170 -14.41 -1.19 -4.86
C ILE A 170 -14.67 -2.12 -6.06
N THR A 171 -15.18 -3.33 -5.81
CA THR A 171 -15.51 -4.32 -6.83
C THR A 171 -16.95 -4.20 -7.38
N GLN A 172 -17.73 -3.25 -6.88
CA GLN A 172 -19.10 -2.99 -7.32
C GLN A 172 -19.20 -1.64 -8.05
N PRO A 173 -20.16 -1.49 -8.98
CA PRO A 173 -20.34 -0.22 -9.67
C PRO A 173 -20.80 0.89 -8.72
N LEU A 174 -20.28 2.09 -8.92
CA LEU A 174 -20.87 3.32 -8.37
C LEU A 174 -22.18 3.59 -9.11
N THR A 175 -23.27 3.81 -8.38
CA THR A 175 -24.61 4.02 -8.95
C THR A 175 -25.25 5.28 -8.42
N GLY A 176 -26.05 5.92 -9.27
CA GLY A 176 -26.70 7.20 -9.01
C GLY A 176 -27.24 7.82 -10.29
N GLU A 177 -27.74 9.04 -10.18
CA GLU A 177 -28.30 9.80 -11.28
C GLU A 177 -27.93 11.28 -11.17
N LEU A 178 -27.99 11.97 -12.32
CA LEU A 178 -27.76 13.40 -12.41
C LEU A 178 -28.68 13.97 -13.49
N VAL A 179 -29.24 15.14 -13.20
CA VAL A 179 -30.16 15.89 -14.04
C VAL A 179 -29.68 17.33 -14.15
N VAL A 180 -29.58 17.84 -15.38
CA VAL A 180 -29.41 19.26 -15.65
C VAL A 180 -30.80 19.89 -15.66
N GLU A 181 -31.21 20.54 -14.58
CA GLU A 181 -32.54 21.17 -14.49
C GLU A 181 -32.60 22.47 -15.31
N SER A 182 -31.52 23.25 -15.32
CA SER A 182 -31.39 24.44 -16.18
C SER A 182 -29.92 24.78 -16.46
N ALA A 183 -29.66 25.39 -17.60
CA ALA A 183 -28.36 25.95 -17.96
C ALA A 183 -28.54 27.10 -18.95
N GLU A 184 -28.02 28.29 -18.65
CA GLU A 184 -28.05 29.46 -19.54
C GLU A 184 -27.13 29.29 -20.75
N ALA A 185 -26.06 28.51 -20.60
CA ALA A 185 -25.14 28.17 -21.67
C ALA A 185 -25.26 26.70 -22.05
N ALA A 186 -24.98 26.37 -23.32
CA ALA A 186 -25.00 25.00 -23.79
C ALA A 186 -23.94 24.14 -23.06
N VAL A 187 -24.40 23.04 -22.45
CA VAL A 187 -23.53 22.06 -21.79
C VAL A 187 -22.80 21.24 -22.85
N LYS A 188 -21.47 21.35 -22.89
CA LYS A 188 -20.63 20.57 -23.82
C LYS A 188 -20.33 19.17 -23.31
N SER A 189 -20.01 19.05 -22.03
CA SER A 189 -19.71 17.80 -21.37
C SER A 189 -19.96 17.90 -19.86
N ILE A 190 -20.18 16.75 -19.23
CA ILE A 190 -20.17 16.57 -17.78
C ILE A 190 -19.25 15.38 -17.51
N GLU A 191 -18.23 15.57 -16.69
CA GLU A 191 -17.23 14.55 -16.39
C GLU A 191 -17.32 14.16 -14.91
N LEU A 192 -17.36 12.86 -14.65
CA LEU A 192 -17.26 12.30 -13.31
C LEU A 192 -15.84 11.78 -13.10
N GLN A 193 -15.17 12.26 -12.05
CA GLN A 193 -13.80 11.87 -11.72
C GLN A 193 -13.75 11.23 -10.33
N LEU A 194 -13.11 10.06 -10.25
CA LEU A 194 -12.75 9.44 -8.99
C LEU A 194 -11.31 9.85 -8.64
N VAL A 195 -11.17 10.70 -7.63
CA VAL A 195 -9.88 11.21 -7.19
C VAL A 195 -9.43 10.45 -5.94
N ARG A 196 -8.25 9.83 -6.01
CA ARG A 196 -7.59 9.27 -4.83
C ARG A 196 -6.85 10.38 -4.10
N VAL A 197 -7.18 10.57 -2.82
CA VAL A 197 -6.46 11.49 -1.93
C VAL A 197 -5.67 10.69 -0.92
N GLU A 198 -4.39 11.02 -0.79
CA GLU A 198 -3.48 10.44 0.21
C GLU A 198 -3.00 11.56 1.13
N THR A 199 -3.00 11.31 2.44
CA THR A 199 -2.68 12.35 3.44
C THR A 199 -1.76 11.77 4.50
N CYS A 200 -0.60 12.41 4.68
CA CYS A 200 0.37 12.16 5.74
C CYS A 200 0.61 13.47 6.49
N GLY A 201 0.30 13.51 7.77
CA GLY A 201 0.42 14.71 8.62
C GLY A 201 -0.07 14.41 10.01
#